data_AF-A0A7S1PLT1-F1
#
_entry.id   AF-A0A7S1PLT1-F1
#
_cell.length_a   1.000
_cell.length_b   1.000
_cell.length_c   1.000
_cell.angle_alpha   90.00
_cell.angle_beta   90.00
_cell.angle_gamma   90.00
#
_symmetry.space_group_name_H-M   'P 1'
#
loop_
_entity.id
_entity.type
_entity.pdbx_description
1 polymer ?
#
loop_
_entity_poly.entity_id
_entity_poly.type
_entity_poly.pdbx_seq_one_letter_code
_entity_poly.pdbx_strand_id
1 'polypeptide(L)'
;NPLLMRGTPPTLTFHLPSTVPVTPKAPHAVPAWFASSACHSAAEWEAWLRKSAVEMASASRVASLEACVPLMRDPDSQLWARLFPSVFLAVLIGGDLSQAEAILQHLNSSSWLRDPHVPPTVSAALAHAADRAYRVKHRLSPRLQESISRDLVFKLATSAKLLMLAVQYAERLYSTSHGNVTRASELISLYAKLFIPVPVDMRDGLRRLATRAATAAERNRVVAILLEAEDYQFVLSALQPDFDAVVKEHSLPSSNTTARPAGDFG
;
A
#
# COMPACT_ATOMS: atom_id res chain seq x y z
N ASN A 1 75.42 5.63 48.58
CA ASN A 1 74.74 4.33 48.81
C ASN A 1 73.43 4.53 49.55
N PRO A 2 72.29 4.72 48.87
CA PRO A 2 70.99 4.37 49.40
C PRO A 2 70.53 3.04 48.79
N LEU A 3 70.21 2.08 49.66
CA LEU A 3 69.69 0.77 49.32
C LEU A 3 68.22 0.88 48.87
N LEU A 4 68.02 0.41 47.64
CA LEU A 4 66.82 -0.13 47.00
C LEU A 4 65.71 -0.63 47.95
N MET A 5 64.50 -0.09 47.76
CA MET A 5 63.26 -0.87 47.80
C MET A 5 62.37 -0.40 46.64
N ARG A 6 62.45 -1.14 45.52
CA ARG A 6 61.55 -1.04 44.37
C ARG A 6 60.18 -1.59 44.80
N GLY A 7 59.23 -0.70 45.10
CA GLY A 7 57.81 -1.06 45.13
C GLY A 7 57.30 -1.17 43.70
N THR A 8 56.81 -2.35 43.32
CA THR A 8 56.07 -2.60 42.09
C THR A 8 54.79 -1.76 42.06
N PRO A 9 54.41 -1.16 40.91
CA PRO A 9 53.13 -0.46 40.82
C PRO A 9 51.98 -1.46 40.99
N PRO A 10 50.85 -1.07 41.62
CA PRO A 10 49.72 -1.96 41.78
C PRO A 10 49.13 -2.30 40.41
N THR A 11 49.12 -3.59 40.09
CA THR A 11 48.37 -4.16 38.97
C THR A 11 46.89 -3.93 39.23
N LEU A 12 46.29 -2.94 38.56
CA LEU A 12 44.84 -2.82 38.46
C LEU A 12 44.34 -4.01 37.62
N THR A 13 43.92 -5.07 38.29
CA THR A 13 43.11 -6.13 37.68
C THR A 13 41.76 -5.55 37.29
N PHE A 14 41.64 -5.11 36.03
CA PHE A 14 40.35 -4.90 35.40
C PHE A 14 39.62 -6.25 35.34
N HIS A 15 38.69 -6.49 36.25
CA HIS A 15 37.65 -7.47 36.03
C HIS A 15 36.82 -6.98 34.84
N LEU A 16 37.05 -7.57 33.66
CA LEU A 16 36.11 -7.46 32.56
C LEU A 16 34.74 -7.90 33.09
N PRO A 17 33.68 -7.08 32.94
CA PRO A 17 32.34 -7.62 33.09
C PRO A 17 32.19 -8.71 32.04
N SER A 18 31.87 -9.91 32.53
CA SER A 18 31.54 -11.10 31.76
C SER A 18 30.82 -10.70 30.48
N THR A 19 31.39 -11.07 29.33
CA THR A 19 30.70 -11.02 28.05
C THR A 19 29.51 -11.96 28.15
N VAL A 20 28.38 -11.42 28.61
CA VAL A 20 27.07 -12.01 28.35
C VAL A 20 27.06 -12.25 26.84
N PRO A 21 26.79 -13.46 26.36
CA PRO A 21 26.65 -13.68 24.94
C PRO A 21 25.60 -12.69 24.46
N VAL A 22 26.01 -11.73 23.63
CA VAL A 22 25.09 -10.88 22.89
C VAL A 22 24.38 -11.85 21.97
N THR A 23 23.25 -12.36 22.45
CA THR A 23 22.26 -13.02 21.61
C THR A 23 22.03 -12.06 20.45
N PRO A 24 22.19 -12.51 19.19
CA PRO A 24 21.91 -11.64 18.06
C PRO A 24 20.50 -11.10 18.25
N LYS A 25 20.38 -9.76 18.32
CA LYS A 25 19.09 -9.07 18.43
C LYS A 25 18.19 -9.67 17.36
N ALA A 26 17.13 -10.36 17.79
CA ALA A 26 16.12 -10.90 16.90
C ALA A 26 15.68 -9.79 15.92
N PRO A 27 15.39 -10.11 14.66
CA PRO A 27 15.07 -9.09 13.66
C PRO A 27 13.86 -8.29 14.17
N HIS A 28 14.04 -6.98 14.28
CA HIS A 28 13.01 -5.94 14.45
C HIS A 28 11.65 -6.46 14.97
N ALA A 29 11.61 -6.88 16.24
CA ALA A 29 10.36 -7.32 16.84
C ALA A 29 9.40 -6.12 16.95
N VAL A 30 8.22 -6.25 16.34
CA VAL A 30 7.11 -5.29 16.54
C VAL A 30 6.89 -5.15 18.04
N PRO A 31 6.83 -3.92 18.60
CA PRO A 31 6.56 -3.76 20.01
C PRO A 31 5.34 -4.58 20.41
N ALA A 32 5.39 -5.29 21.54
CA ALA A 32 4.32 -6.21 21.94
C ALA A 32 2.95 -5.53 22.02
N TRP A 33 2.92 -4.22 22.31
CA TRP A 33 1.70 -3.41 22.33
C TRP A 33 1.15 -3.05 20.94
N PHE A 34 1.96 -3.19 19.88
CA PHE A 34 1.59 -2.93 18.49
C PHE A 34 1.39 -4.20 17.66
N ALA A 35 1.67 -5.39 18.20
CA ALA A 35 1.37 -6.64 17.52
C ALA A 35 -0.15 -6.88 17.44
N SER A 36 -0.73 -6.79 16.23
CA SER A 36 -2.18 -6.91 16.01
C SER A 36 -2.70 -8.36 15.96
N SER A 37 -1.82 -9.37 16.11
CA SER A 37 -2.11 -10.79 15.84
C SER A 37 -3.16 -11.44 16.75
N ALA A 38 -3.77 -10.68 17.65
CA ALA A 38 -4.81 -11.11 18.57
C ALA A 38 -6.17 -10.44 18.35
N CYS A 39 -6.32 -9.60 17.31
CA CYS A 39 -7.59 -8.94 17.02
C CYS A 39 -8.47 -9.82 16.12
N HIS A 40 -9.65 -10.20 16.61
CA HIS A 40 -10.63 -11.02 15.91
C HIS A 40 -12.01 -10.34 15.82
N SER A 41 -12.14 -9.15 16.41
CA SER A 41 -13.38 -8.35 16.42
C SER A 41 -13.10 -6.87 16.24
N ALA A 42 -14.13 -6.13 15.82
CA ALA A 42 -14.06 -4.67 15.65
C ALA A 42 -13.63 -3.96 16.95
N ALA A 43 -14.18 -4.38 18.10
CA ALA A 43 -13.86 -3.79 19.39
C ALA A 43 -12.40 -4.05 19.80
N GLU A 44 -11.86 -5.24 19.50
CA GLU A 44 -10.44 -5.55 19.76
C GLU A 44 -9.51 -4.72 18.87
N TRP A 45 -9.87 -4.51 17.61
CA TRP A 45 -9.12 -3.65 16.70
C TRP A 45 -9.07 -2.19 17.19
N GLU A 46 -10.21 -1.63 17.64
CA GLU A 46 -10.23 -0.28 18.22
C GLU A 46 -9.47 -0.21 19.54
N ALA A 47 -9.63 -1.20 20.41
CA ALA A 47 -8.90 -1.27 21.67
C ALA A 47 -7.39 -1.37 21.45
N TRP A 48 -6.94 -2.16 20.47
CA TRP A 48 -5.55 -2.27 20.07
C TRP A 48 -4.99 -0.94 19.58
N LEU A 49 -5.68 -0.26 18.65
CA LEU A 49 -5.17 0.99 18.08
C LEU A 49 -5.16 2.11 19.13
N ARG A 50 -6.18 2.15 20.00
CA ARG A 50 -6.26 3.07 21.13
C ARG A 50 -5.13 2.83 22.14
N LYS A 51 -4.90 1.57 22.54
CA LYS A 51 -3.79 1.19 23.42
C LYS A 51 -2.45 1.61 22.79
N SER A 52 -2.27 1.34 21.51
CA SER A 52 -1.09 1.77 20.75
C SER A 52 -0.91 3.28 20.77
N ALA A 53 -1.99 4.06 20.62
CA ALA A 53 -1.96 5.53 20.71
C ALA A 53 -1.48 5.99 22.10
N VAL A 54 -2.01 5.39 23.16
CA VAL A 54 -1.66 5.71 24.55
C VAL A 54 -0.21 5.40 24.85
N GLU A 55 0.29 4.22 24.45
CA GLU A 55 1.69 3.83 24.63
C GLU A 55 2.62 4.76 23.85
N MET A 56 2.30 5.05 22.58
CA MET A 56 3.09 5.98 21.76
C MET A 56 3.11 7.40 22.32
N ALA A 57 1.98 7.89 22.85
CA ALA A 57 1.90 9.21 23.45
C ALA A 57 2.65 9.29 24.78
N SER A 58 2.58 8.22 25.59
CA SER A 58 3.31 8.14 26.88
C SER A 58 4.82 7.97 26.67
N ALA A 59 5.23 7.28 25.60
CA ALA A 59 6.63 7.18 25.19
C ALA A 59 7.12 8.41 24.43
N SER A 60 6.21 9.31 24.03
CA SER A 60 6.57 10.54 23.34
C SER A 60 7.28 11.50 24.28
N ARG A 61 8.30 12.20 23.77
CA ARG A 61 8.94 13.33 24.49
C ARG A 61 8.16 14.64 24.36
N VAL A 62 6.95 14.60 23.79
CA VAL A 62 6.12 15.78 23.53
C VAL A 62 5.08 15.91 24.65
N ALA A 63 5.32 16.85 25.57
CA ALA A 63 4.46 17.07 26.75
C ALA A 63 2.98 17.30 26.42
N SER A 64 2.68 17.96 25.29
CA SER A 64 1.29 18.16 24.86
C SER A 64 0.58 16.87 24.43
N LEU A 65 1.31 15.87 23.93
CA LEU A 65 0.74 14.56 23.60
C LEU A 65 0.51 13.72 24.85
N GLU A 66 1.44 13.79 25.82
CA GLU A 66 1.29 13.15 27.13
C GLU A 66 0.05 13.68 27.87
N ALA A 67 -0.18 15.00 27.84
CA ALA A 67 -1.37 15.63 28.40
C ALA A 67 -2.70 15.15 27.77
N CYS A 68 -2.66 14.63 26.54
CA CYS A 68 -3.83 14.05 25.87
C CYS A 68 -4.08 12.58 26.21
N VAL A 69 -3.18 11.90 26.93
CA VAL A 69 -3.33 10.47 27.29
C VAL A 69 -4.66 10.17 27.99
N PRO A 70 -5.13 10.95 28.98
CA PRO A 70 -6.42 10.70 29.62
C PRO A 70 -7.58 10.69 28.61
N LEU A 71 -7.57 11.60 27.63
CA LEU A 71 -8.59 11.70 26.59
C LEU A 71 -8.58 10.52 25.61
N MET A 72 -7.43 9.87 25.45
CA MET A 72 -7.28 8.70 24.59
C MET A 72 -7.61 7.39 25.32
N ARG A 73 -7.55 7.35 26.65
CA ARG A 73 -7.91 6.16 27.44
C ARG A 73 -9.41 5.93 27.51
N ASP A 74 -10.20 7.00 27.43
CA ASP A 74 -11.66 6.95 27.44
C ASP A 74 -12.19 6.07 26.28
N PRO A 75 -12.88 4.94 26.57
CA PRO A 75 -13.44 4.04 25.56
C PRO A 75 -14.57 4.66 24.75
N ASP A 76 -15.32 5.60 25.33
CA ASP A 76 -16.50 6.19 24.69
C ASP A 76 -16.12 7.38 23.78
N SER A 77 -14.88 7.85 23.90
CA SER A 77 -14.32 8.95 23.14
C SER A 77 -13.71 8.46 21.83
N GLN A 78 -14.15 8.99 20.69
CA GLN A 78 -13.44 8.81 19.41
C GLN A 78 -12.25 9.79 19.23
N LEU A 79 -11.86 10.54 20.26
CA LEU A 79 -10.75 11.49 20.17
C LEU A 79 -9.42 10.79 19.91
N TRP A 80 -9.23 9.55 20.39
CA TRP A 80 -8.02 8.79 20.11
C TRP A 80 -7.78 8.62 18.60
N ALA A 81 -8.83 8.37 17.80
CA ALA A 81 -8.68 8.18 16.36
C ALA A 81 -8.23 9.47 15.64
N ARG A 82 -8.65 10.63 16.17
CA ARG A 82 -8.25 11.96 15.66
C ARG A 82 -6.84 12.36 16.09
N LEU A 83 -6.44 11.96 17.29
CA LEU A 83 -5.11 12.24 17.85
C LEU A 83 -4.04 11.27 17.34
N PHE A 84 -4.43 10.04 16.98
CA PHE A 84 -3.53 8.98 16.54
C PHE A 84 -2.56 9.43 15.43
N PRO A 85 -2.98 10.10 14.33
CA PRO A 85 -2.06 10.56 13.30
C PRO A 85 -0.97 11.52 13.82
N SER A 86 -1.27 12.34 14.81
CA SER A 86 -0.29 13.26 15.43
C SER A 86 0.69 12.51 16.32
N VAL A 87 0.18 11.58 17.13
CA VAL A 87 0.98 10.74 18.02
C VAL A 87 1.94 9.85 17.22
N PHE A 88 1.41 9.18 16.19
CA PHE A 88 2.18 8.36 15.27
C PHE A 88 3.32 9.15 14.63
N LEU A 89 3.04 10.36 14.15
CA LEU A 89 4.05 11.20 13.53
C LEU A 89 5.14 11.64 14.52
N ALA A 90 4.77 11.95 15.77
CA ALA A 90 5.74 12.32 16.79
C ALA A 90 6.71 11.16 17.10
N VAL A 91 6.22 9.91 17.10
CA VAL A 91 7.07 8.72 17.24
C VAL A 91 8.00 8.55 16.04
N LEU A 92 7.51 8.77 14.82
CA LEU A 92 8.38 8.65 13.63
C LEU A 92 9.49 9.71 13.57
N ILE A 93 9.24 10.92 14.09
CA ILE A 93 10.22 12.03 14.05
C ILE A 93 11.18 11.96 15.24
N GLY A 94 10.68 11.70 16.45
CA GLY A 94 11.44 11.85 17.69
C GLY A 94 11.51 10.60 18.58
N GLY A 95 10.90 9.50 18.16
CA GLY A 95 10.89 8.23 18.88
C GLY A 95 12.09 7.34 18.58
N ASP A 96 12.07 6.13 19.14
CA ASP A 96 13.07 5.09 18.85
C ASP A 96 12.91 4.60 17.40
N LEU A 97 13.97 4.79 16.61
CA LEU A 97 14.02 4.39 15.20
C LEU A 97 13.64 2.91 15.00
N SER A 98 14.07 2.03 15.90
CA SER A 98 13.81 0.59 15.77
C SER A 98 12.33 0.25 15.94
N GLN A 99 11.62 0.98 16.79
CA GLN A 99 10.17 0.83 16.98
C GLN A 99 9.40 1.39 15.78
N ALA A 100 9.80 2.56 15.29
CA ALA A 100 9.21 3.20 14.11
C ALA A 100 9.33 2.30 12.86
N GLU A 101 10.49 1.68 12.64
CA GLU A 101 10.71 0.73 11.54
C GLU A 101 9.80 -0.50 11.66
N ALA A 102 9.73 -1.11 12.85
CA ALA A 102 8.90 -2.30 13.06
C ALA A 102 7.40 -2.02 12.88
N ILE A 103 6.94 -0.84 13.31
CA ILE A 103 5.58 -0.36 13.09
C ILE A 103 5.30 -0.22 11.59
N LEU A 104 6.18 0.43 10.83
CA LEU A 104 6.00 0.59 9.37
C LEU A 104 6.06 -0.75 8.63
N GLN A 105 6.93 -1.68 9.05
CA GLN A 105 6.98 -3.03 8.48
C GLN A 105 5.67 -3.78 8.74
N HIS A 106 5.12 -3.69 9.94
CA HIS A 106 3.83 -4.28 10.27
C HIS A 106 2.69 -3.69 9.43
N LEU A 107 2.63 -2.37 9.27
CA LEU A 107 1.63 -1.70 8.44
C LEU A 107 1.75 -2.05 6.94
N ASN A 108 2.98 -2.26 6.46
CA ASN A 108 3.22 -2.72 5.09
C ASN A 108 2.85 -4.20 4.87
N SER A 109 2.78 -5.01 5.94
CA SER A 109 2.33 -6.39 5.83
C SER A 109 0.85 -6.41 5.42
N SER A 110 0.56 -7.02 4.27
CA SER A 110 -0.76 -6.91 3.62
C SER A 110 -1.83 -7.84 4.22
N SER A 111 -1.49 -8.62 5.26
CA SER A 111 -2.35 -9.66 5.81
C SER A 111 -3.53 -9.10 6.60
N TRP A 112 -3.29 -8.11 7.45
CA TRP A 112 -4.33 -7.53 8.32
C TRP A 112 -5.27 -6.56 7.57
N LEU A 113 -4.79 -5.92 6.50
CA LEU A 113 -5.63 -5.03 5.68
C LEU A 113 -6.81 -5.73 4.99
N ARG A 114 -6.76 -7.06 4.90
CA ARG A 114 -7.81 -7.91 4.30
C ARG A 114 -8.76 -8.49 5.34
N ASP A 115 -8.49 -8.27 6.63
CA ASP A 115 -9.36 -8.77 7.69
C ASP A 115 -10.70 -7.98 7.66
N PRO A 116 -11.84 -8.67 7.43
CA PRO A 116 -13.15 -8.03 7.35
C PRO A 116 -13.60 -7.41 8.69
N HIS A 117 -12.96 -7.77 9.80
CA HIS A 117 -13.27 -7.24 11.13
C HIS A 117 -12.59 -5.91 11.44
N VAL A 118 -11.69 -5.42 10.57
CA VAL A 118 -11.03 -4.12 10.76
C VAL A 118 -12.06 -2.99 10.59
N PRO A 119 -12.29 -2.18 11.63
CA PRO A 119 -13.26 -1.09 11.55
C PRO A 119 -12.78 0.03 10.62
N PRO A 120 -13.70 0.71 9.90
CA PRO A 120 -13.36 1.87 9.09
C PRO A 120 -12.61 2.96 9.88
N THR A 121 -12.93 3.14 11.16
CA THR A 121 -12.27 4.09 12.07
C THR A 121 -10.77 3.80 12.21
N VAL A 122 -10.40 2.52 12.35
CA VAL A 122 -9.02 2.06 12.51
C VAL A 122 -8.26 2.28 11.20
N SER A 123 -8.81 1.82 10.09
CA SER A 123 -8.20 2.03 8.76
C SER A 123 -8.05 3.52 8.44
N ALA A 124 -9.04 4.35 8.77
CA ALA A 124 -8.98 5.80 8.53
C ALA A 124 -7.90 6.50 9.37
N ALA A 125 -7.81 6.17 10.66
CA ALA A 125 -6.76 6.70 11.54
C ALA A 125 -5.36 6.34 11.02
N LEU A 126 -5.16 5.09 10.60
CA LEU A 126 -3.89 4.63 10.01
C LEU A 126 -3.62 5.28 8.65
N ALA A 127 -4.62 5.42 7.79
CA ALA A 127 -4.49 6.10 6.49
C ALA A 127 -4.07 7.57 6.66
N HIS A 128 -4.70 8.30 7.59
CA HIS A 128 -4.33 9.67 7.89
C HIS A 128 -2.94 9.78 8.54
N ALA A 129 -2.56 8.83 9.38
CA ALA A 129 -1.22 8.76 9.95
C ALA A 129 -0.16 8.57 8.86
N ALA A 130 -0.40 7.65 7.93
CA ALA A 130 0.48 7.39 6.80
C ALA A 130 0.55 8.58 5.83
N ASP A 131 -0.57 9.23 5.51
CA ASP A 131 -0.58 10.44 4.66
C ASP A 131 0.24 11.58 5.29
N ARG A 132 0.04 11.84 6.59
CA ARG A 132 0.83 12.87 7.31
C ARG A 132 2.31 12.53 7.31
N ALA A 133 2.68 11.29 7.64
CA ALA A 133 4.06 10.83 7.61
C ALA A 133 4.68 10.97 6.22
N TYR A 134 3.92 10.65 5.16
CA TYR A 134 4.38 10.79 3.79
C TYR A 134 4.61 12.26 3.39
N ARG A 135 3.72 13.19 3.78
CA ARG A 135 3.87 14.63 3.49
C ARG A 135 5.12 15.24 4.12
N VAL A 136 5.49 14.79 5.32
CA VAL A 136 6.71 15.24 6.01
C VAL A 136 7.85 14.23 5.91
N LYS A 137 7.81 13.31 4.95
CA LYS A 137 8.80 12.24 4.75
C LYS A 137 10.24 12.77 4.77
N HIS A 138 10.49 13.94 4.17
CA HIS A 138 11.80 14.59 4.16
C HIS A 138 12.39 14.89 5.55
N ARG A 139 11.57 14.93 6.61
CA ARG A 139 11.98 15.14 8.01
C ARG A 139 12.27 13.83 8.75
N LEU A 140 11.94 12.69 8.17
CA LEU A 140 12.20 11.38 8.75
C LEU A 140 13.65 10.95 8.50
N SER A 141 14.14 10.00 9.28
CA SER A 141 15.44 9.37 9.01
C SER A 141 15.44 8.68 7.63
N PRO A 142 16.59 8.59 6.92
CA PRO A 142 16.65 7.98 5.58
C PRO A 142 16.02 6.59 5.50
N ARG A 143 16.20 5.75 6.52
CA ARG A 143 15.60 4.41 6.59
C ARG A 143 14.07 4.44 6.66
N LEU A 144 13.50 5.36 7.46
CA LEU A 144 12.05 5.54 7.54
C LEU A 144 11.50 6.16 6.26
N GLN A 145 12.28 7.00 5.58
CA GLN A 145 11.91 7.52 4.26
C GLN A 145 11.69 6.36 3.28
N GLU A 146 12.58 5.39 3.21
CA GLU A 146 12.40 4.23 2.31
C GLU A 146 11.13 3.43 2.64
N SER A 147 10.81 3.31 3.94
CA SER A 147 9.68 2.51 4.43
C SER A 147 8.30 3.16 4.23
N ILE A 148 8.21 4.50 4.30
CA ILE A 148 6.96 5.23 4.05
C ILE A 148 6.78 5.50 2.55
N SER A 149 5.83 4.79 1.93
CA SER A 149 5.62 4.80 0.48
C SER A 149 4.23 5.31 0.09
N ARG A 150 4.09 5.75 -1.16
CA ARG A 150 2.77 6.10 -1.75
C ARG A 150 1.84 4.90 -1.77
N ASP A 151 2.39 3.71 -1.97
CA ASP A 151 1.65 2.45 -2.02
C ASP A 151 1.03 2.10 -0.66
N LEU A 152 1.76 2.34 0.44
CA LEU A 152 1.22 2.18 1.78
C LEU A 152 0.02 3.10 2.04
N VAL A 153 0.15 4.39 1.72
CA VAL A 153 -0.95 5.35 1.89
C VAL A 153 -2.15 4.95 1.03
N PHE A 154 -1.92 4.55 -0.21
CA PHE A 154 -2.95 4.08 -1.13
C PHE A 154 -3.71 2.85 -0.59
N LYS A 155 -3.00 1.83 -0.12
CA LYS A 155 -3.59 0.61 0.46
C LYS A 155 -4.44 0.91 1.69
N LEU A 156 -3.92 1.74 2.60
CA LEU A 156 -4.64 2.16 3.80
C LEU A 156 -5.88 2.99 3.47
N ALA A 157 -5.76 3.97 2.56
CA ALA A 157 -6.88 4.78 2.13
C ALA A 157 -7.99 3.95 1.45
N THR A 158 -7.61 2.95 0.66
CA THR A 158 -8.55 2.04 0.00
C THR A 158 -9.28 1.16 1.02
N SER A 159 -8.56 0.57 1.97
CA SER A 159 -9.14 -0.20 3.09
C SER A 159 -10.10 0.65 3.92
N ALA A 160 -9.73 1.92 4.18
CA ALA A 160 -10.54 2.88 4.91
C ALA A 160 -11.74 3.43 4.14
N LYS A 161 -11.92 3.08 2.85
CA LYS A 161 -12.90 3.70 1.94
C LYS A 161 -12.76 5.23 1.83
N LEU A 162 -11.56 5.77 2.06
CA LEU A 162 -11.24 7.18 1.85
C LEU A 162 -10.96 7.42 0.36
N LEU A 163 -12.00 7.28 -0.46
CA LEU A 163 -11.89 7.19 -1.92
C LEU A 163 -11.14 8.38 -2.56
N MET A 164 -11.40 9.60 -2.10
CA MET A 164 -10.69 10.79 -2.59
C MET A 164 -9.18 10.75 -2.29
N LEU A 165 -8.79 10.28 -1.11
CA LEU A 165 -7.39 10.12 -0.74
C LEU A 165 -6.75 8.98 -1.55
N ALA A 166 -7.48 7.88 -1.74
CA ALA A 166 -7.01 6.76 -2.55
C ALA A 166 -6.77 7.18 -4.01
N VAL A 167 -7.68 7.96 -4.61
CA VAL A 167 -7.51 8.53 -5.97
C VAL A 167 -6.25 9.37 -6.06
N GLN A 168 -6.04 10.32 -5.14
CA GLN A 168 -4.86 11.20 -5.15
C GLN A 168 -3.55 10.42 -5.16
N TYR A 169 -3.47 9.32 -4.40
CA TYR A 169 -2.27 8.49 -4.36
C TYR A 169 -2.19 7.53 -5.56
N ALA A 170 -3.31 7.02 -6.06
CA ALA A 170 -3.36 6.19 -7.26
C ALA A 170 -2.91 6.95 -8.51
N GLU A 171 -3.33 8.22 -8.69
CA GLU A 171 -2.85 9.09 -9.77
C GLU A 171 -1.33 9.31 -9.73
N ARG A 172 -0.80 9.56 -8.52
CA ARG A 172 0.65 9.71 -8.29
C ARG A 172 1.43 8.43 -8.53
N LEU A 173 0.84 7.26 -8.24
CA LEU A 173 1.44 5.96 -8.51
C LEU A 173 1.42 5.67 -10.01
N TYR A 174 0.28 5.91 -10.66
CA TYR A 174 0.11 5.70 -12.09
C TYR A 174 1.10 6.52 -12.91
N SER A 175 1.21 7.83 -12.63
CA SER A 175 2.15 8.75 -13.29
C SER A 175 3.61 8.30 -13.16
N THR A 176 4.03 7.77 -12.00
CA THR A 176 5.40 7.23 -11.84
C THR A 176 5.62 5.86 -12.49
N SER A 177 4.55 5.10 -12.71
CA SER A 177 4.61 3.72 -13.20
C SER A 177 4.61 3.57 -14.73
N HIS A 178 4.73 4.69 -15.46
CA HIS A 178 4.88 4.71 -16.93
C HIS A 178 3.80 3.89 -17.67
N GLY A 179 2.54 3.96 -17.21
CA GLY A 179 1.43 3.25 -17.86
C GLY A 179 1.22 1.81 -17.38
N ASN A 180 1.64 1.44 -16.17
CA ASN A 180 1.34 0.13 -15.62
C ASN A 180 -0.17 -0.17 -15.61
N VAL A 181 -0.57 -1.25 -16.30
CA VAL A 181 -1.96 -1.67 -16.51
C VAL A 181 -2.68 -1.96 -15.18
N THR A 182 -1.99 -2.56 -14.20
CA THR A 182 -2.56 -2.82 -12.87
C THR A 182 -2.91 -1.51 -12.16
N ARG A 183 -2.01 -0.51 -12.21
CA ARG A 183 -2.27 0.80 -11.60
C ARG A 183 -3.38 1.56 -12.32
N ALA A 184 -3.48 1.40 -13.64
CA ALA A 184 -4.58 1.98 -14.40
C ALA A 184 -5.94 1.39 -14.00
N SER A 185 -6.03 0.06 -13.88
CA SER A 185 -7.24 -0.63 -13.44
C SER A 185 -7.65 -0.21 -12.02
N GLU A 186 -6.70 -0.15 -11.07
CA GLU A 186 -6.98 0.33 -9.71
C GLU A 186 -7.56 1.74 -9.69
N LEU A 187 -6.98 2.66 -10.47
CA LEU A 187 -7.42 4.06 -10.55
C LEU A 187 -8.79 4.20 -11.24
N ILE A 188 -9.04 3.46 -12.33
CA ILE A 188 -10.34 3.47 -13.03
C ILE A 188 -11.44 2.91 -12.14
N SER A 189 -11.17 1.83 -11.39
CA SER A 189 -12.12 1.31 -10.40
C SER A 189 -12.49 2.35 -9.34
N LEU A 190 -11.54 3.19 -8.93
CA LEU A 190 -11.80 4.29 -7.99
C LEU A 190 -12.61 5.43 -8.61
N TYR A 191 -12.29 5.82 -9.85
CA TYR A 191 -13.07 6.83 -10.58
C TYR A 191 -14.53 6.38 -10.78
N ALA A 192 -14.75 5.12 -11.15
CA ALA A 192 -16.08 4.54 -11.28
C ALA A 192 -16.87 4.63 -9.96
N LYS A 193 -16.24 4.29 -8.82
CA LYS A 193 -16.88 4.41 -7.49
C LYS A 193 -17.24 5.84 -7.08
N LEU A 194 -16.55 6.83 -7.65
CA LEU A 194 -16.76 8.25 -7.38
C LEU A 194 -17.56 8.96 -8.48
N PHE A 195 -17.98 8.24 -9.54
CA PHE A 195 -18.63 8.82 -10.72
C PHE A 195 -17.80 9.94 -11.36
N ILE A 196 -16.48 9.81 -11.32
CA ILE A 196 -15.55 10.74 -11.96
C ILE A 196 -15.27 10.23 -13.37
N PRO A 197 -15.39 11.07 -14.42
CA PRO A 197 -15.04 10.65 -15.76
C PRO A 197 -13.54 10.40 -15.87
N VAL A 198 -13.15 9.30 -16.54
CA VAL A 198 -11.74 8.97 -16.73
C VAL A 198 -11.06 10.04 -17.62
N PRO A 199 -9.91 10.60 -17.20
CA PRO A 199 -9.20 11.61 -17.98
C PRO A 199 -8.87 11.13 -19.40
N VAL A 200 -8.98 12.03 -20.38
CA VAL A 200 -8.72 11.73 -21.80
C VAL A 200 -7.29 11.21 -21.99
N ASP A 201 -6.30 11.85 -21.36
CA ASP A 201 -4.89 11.46 -21.47
C ASP A 201 -4.63 10.02 -21.00
N MET A 202 -5.37 9.58 -19.98
CA MET A 202 -5.28 8.22 -19.44
C MET A 202 -5.88 7.21 -20.42
N ARG A 203 -7.05 7.51 -20.98
CA ARG A 203 -7.67 6.70 -22.04
C ARG A 203 -6.74 6.59 -23.24
N ASP A 204 -6.17 7.69 -23.71
CA ASP A 204 -5.22 7.68 -24.83
C ASP A 204 -3.93 6.91 -24.50
N GLY A 205 -3.44 7.00 -23.27
CA GLY A 205 -2.34 6.18 -22.77
C GLY A 205 -2.65 4.68 -22.86
N LEU A 206 -3.83 4.28 -22.41
CA LEU A 206 -4.30 2.89 -22.48
C LEU A 206 -4.55 2.42 -23.90
N ARG A 207 -5.14 3.25 -24.78
CA ARG A 207 -5.29 2.94 -26.20
C ARG A 207 -3.95 2.63 -26.86
N ARG A 208 -2.94 3.48 -26.62
CA ARG A 208 -1.56 3.24 -27.09
C ARG A 208 -0.99 1.94 -26.54
N LEU A 209 -1.27 1.61 -25.30
CA LEU A 209 -0.80 0.37 -24.67
C LEU A 209 -1.48 -0.87 -25.25
N ALA A 210 -2.78 -0.82 -25.51
CA ALA A 210 -3.52 -1.87 -26.20
C ALA A 210 -2.98 -2.12 -27.62
N THR A 211 -2.65 -1.06 -28.37
CA THR A 211 -2.06 -1.19 -29.71
C THR A 211 -0.64 -1.76 -29.72
N ARG A 212 0.10 -1.60 -28.62
CA ARG A 212 1.49 -2.07 -28.47
C ARG A 212 1.62 -3.39 -27.70
N ALA A 213 0.51 -3.96 -27.24
CA ALA A 213 0.51 -5.19 -26.46
C ALA A 213 1.13 -6.33 -27.29
N ALA A 214 2.09 -7.05 -26.71
CA ALA A 214 2.80 -8.12 -27.40
C ALA A 214 1.94 -9.38 -27.54
N THR A 215 0.93 -9.54 -26.67
CA THR A 215 0.04 -10.69 -26.65
C THR A 215 -1.43 -10.29 -26.66
N ALA A 216 -2.29 -11.16 -27.20
CA ALA A 216 -3.74 -10.98 -27.16
C ALA A 216 -4.28 -10.92 -25.72
N ALA A 217 -3.68 -11.67 -24.78
CA ALA A 217 -4.07 -11.64 -23.38
C ALA A 217 -3.81 -10.26 -22.72
N GLU A 218 -2.68 -9.64 -23.01
CA GLU A 218 -2.38 -8.27 -22.54
C GLU A 218 -3.29 -7.24 -23.19
N ARG A 219 -3.52 -7.36 -24.51
CA ARG A 219 -4.46 -6.49 -25.24
C ARG A 219 -5.86 -6.58 -24.63
N ASN A 220 -6.37 -7.78 -24.39
CA ASN A 220 -7.71 -8.00 -23.84
C ASN A 220 -7.86 -7.44 -22.42
N ARG A 221 -6.81 -7.49 -21.60
CA ARG A 221 -6.81 -6.83 -20.29
C ARG A 221 -6.94 -5.31 -20.40
N VAL A 222 -6.21 -4.68 -21.32
CA VAL A 222 -6.29 -3.23 -21.53
C VAL A 222 -7.63 -2.83 -22.13
N VAL A 223 -8.18 -3.63 -23.05
CA VAL A 223 -9.52 -3.42 -23.63
C VAL A 223 -10.62 -3.53 -22.57
N ALA A 224 -10.53 -4.50 -21.65
CA ALA A 224 -11.47 -4.62 -20.54
C ALA A 224 -11.45 -3.37 -19.63
N ILE A 225 -10.26 -2.82 -19.37
CA ILE A 225 -10.12 -1.56 -18.61
C ILE A 225 -10.72 -0.37 -19.37
N LEU A 226 -10.55 -0.32 -20.69
CA LEU A 226 -11.16 0.72 -21.53
C LEU A 226 -12.69 0.62 -21.60
N LEU A 227 -13.25 -0.60 -21.53
CA LEU A 227 -14.69 -0.82 -21.35
C LEU A 227 -15.19 -0.27 -20.01
N GLU A 228 -14.47 -0.53 -18.91
CA GLU A 228 -14.78 0.05 -17.59
C GLU A 228 -14.68 1.58 -17.57
N ALA A 229 -13.82 2.14 -18.43
CA ALA A 229 -13.67 3.58 -18.64
C ALA A 229 -14.69 4.17 -19.64
N GLU A 230 -15.71 3.39 -20.04
CA GLU A 230 -16.77 3.77 -20.98
C GLU A 230 -16.26 4.20 -22.37
N ASP A 231 -15.10 3.68 -22.81
CA ASP A 231 -14.48 4.00 -24.10
C ASP A 231 -14.90 3.04 -25.22
N TYR A 232 -16.22 2.96 -25.45
CA TYR A 232 -16.83 1.97 -26.35
C TYR A 232 -16.39 2.09 -27.81
N GLN A 233 -16.14 3.31 -28.31
CA GLN A 233 -15.71 3.55 -29.69
C GLN A 233 -14.38 2.86 -29.99
N PHE A 234 -13.40 3.00 -29.09
CA PHE A 234 -12.12 2.33 -29.27
C PHE A 234 -12.26 0.81 -29.15
N VAL A 235 -13.03 0.33 -28.16
CA VAL A 235 -13.21 -1.11 -27.93
C VAL A 235 -13.80 -1.80 -29.17
N LEU A 236 -14.83 -1.20 -29.77
CA LEU A 236 -15.44 -1.73 -31.01
C LEU A 236 -14.41 -1.82 -32.14
N SER A 237 -13.59 -0.78 -32.33
CA SER A 237 -12.53 -0.78 -33.36
C SER A 237 -11.40 -1.79 -33.08
N ALA A 238 -11.09 -2.05 -31.81
CA ALA A 238 -10.02 -2.97 -31.40
C ALA A 238 -10.44 -4.45 -31.49
N LEU A 239 -11.75 -4.74 -31.34
CA LEU A 239 -12.33 -6.09 -31.46
C LEU A 239 -12.64 -6.47 -32.91
N GLN A 240 -12.78 -5.48 -33.80
CA GLN A 240 -13.15 -5.69 -35.20
C GLN A 240 -12.20 -6.62 -35.99
N PRO A 241 -10.85 -6.58 -35.83
CA PRO A 241 -9.95 -7.48 -36.52
C PRO A 241 -10.11 -8.95 -36.08
N ASP A 242 -10.38 -9.18 -34.79
CA ASP A 242 -10.61 -10.52 -34.26
C ASP A 242 -11.98 -11.05 -34.73
N PHE A 243 -12.99 -10.18 -34.80
CA PHE A 243 -14.30 -10.52 -35.36
C PHE A 243 -14.20 -10.85 -36.85
N ASP A 244 -13.46 -10.06 -37.64
CA ASP A 244 -13.23 -10.31 -39.06
C ASP A 244 -12.45 -11.61 -39.32
N ALA A 245 -11.55 -12.01 -38.42
CA ALA A 245 -10.84 -13.28 -38.49
C ALA A 245 -11.77 -14.48 -38.21
N VAL A 246 -12.62 -14.39 -37.19
CA VAL A 246 -13.63 -15.42 -36.87
C VAL A 246 -14.68 -15.52 -37.99
N VAL A 247 -15.11 -14.39 -38.54
CA VAL A 247 -16.02 -14.37 -39.70
C VAL A 247 -15.37 -15.00 -40.91
N LYS A 248 -14.07 -14.78 -41.18
CA LYS A 248 -13.34 -15.44 -42.27
C LYS A 248 -13.15 -16.94 -42.08
N GLU A 249 -12.92 -17.40 -40.84
CA GLU A 249 -12.86 -18.84 -40.51
C GLU A 249 -14.23 -19.53 -40.57
N HIS A 250 -15.33 -18.79 -40.40
CA HIS A 250 -16.70 -19.32 -40.42
C HIS A 250 -17.48 -19.00 -41.70
N SER A 251 -16.94 -18.18 -42.60
CA SER A 251 -17.42 -18.10 -43.98
C SER A 251 -17.00 -19.38 -44.71
N LEU A 252 -17.92 -20.34 -44.74
CA LEU A 252 -17.87 -21.52 -45.61
C LEU A 252 -17.50 -21.11 -47.05
N PRO A 253 -16.67 -21.89 -47.77
CA PRO A 253 -16.47 -21.66 -49.19
C PRO A 253 -17.81 -21.82 -49.89
N SER A 254 -18.34 -20.72 -50.41
CA SER A 254 -19.55 -20.72 -51.23
C SER A 254 -19.34 -21.69 -52.39
N SER A 255 -20.16 -22.74 -52.43
CA SER A 255 -20.19 -23.78 -53.44
C SER A 255 -20.05 -23.21 -54.86
N ASN A 256 -19.01 -23.68 -55.57
CA ASN A 256 -18.99 -23.62 -57.03
C ASN A 256 -20.23 -24.34 -57.54
N THR A 257 -21.22 -23.58 -58.00
CA THR A 257 -22.37 -24.11 -58.71
C THR A 257 -21.89 -24.43 -60.12
N THR A 258 -21.46 -25.68 -60.33
CA THR A 258 -21.15 -26.19 -61.66
C THR A 258 -22.45 -26.23 -62.45
N ALA A 259 -22.61 -25.30 -63.39
CA ALA A 259 -23.69 -25.32 -64.36
C ALA A 259 -23.68 -26.65 -65.12
N ARG A 260 -24.80 -27.38 -65.03
CA ARG A 260 -25.04 -28.63 -65.76
C ARG A 260 -25.36 -28.25 -67.21
N PRO A 261 -24.64 -28.75 -68.24
CA PRO A 261 -25.11 -28.57 -69.61
C PRO A 261 -26.34 -29.46 -69.82
N ALA A 262 -27.43 -28.86 -70.31
CA ALA A 262 -28.59 -29.59 -70.79
C ALA A 262 -28.16 -30.41 -72.02
N GLY A 263 -28.25 -31.73 -71.91
CA GLY A 263 -28.08 -32.63 -73.05
C GLY A 263 -29.39 -32.71 -73.82
N ASP A 264 -29.35 -32.31 -75.09
CA ASP A 264 -30.33 -32.70 -76.11
C ASP A 264 -30.26 -34.22 -76.33
N PHE A 265 -31.41 -34.87 -76.24
CA PHE A 265 -31.66 -36.14 -76.92
C PHE A 265 -33.05 -36.07 -77.55
N GLY A 266 -33.07 -36.22 -78.88
CA GLY A 266 -34.28 -36.52 -79.66
C GLY A 266 -34.69 -37.97 -79.56
#